data_AF-A0A9P8UWK1-F1
#
_entry.id   AF-A0A9P8UWK1-F1
#
_cell.length_a   1.000
_cell.length_b   1.000
_cell.length_c   1.000
_cell.angle_alpha   90.00
_cell.angle_beta   90.00
_cell.angle_gamma   90.00
#
_symmetry.space_group_name_H-M   'P 1'
#
loop_
_entity.id
_entity.type
_entity.pdbx_description
1 polymer ?
#
loop_
_entity_poly.entity_id
_entity_poly.type
_entity_poly.pdbx_seq_one_letter_code
_entity_poly.pdbx_strand_id
1 'polypeptide(L)'
;MKYEISGMPIGDIIEMVAALLTKITTTNDLQHDALHRNAAHQQTAANHNNDGATMSPLSSSVLAFHGKNVPAITILSYLSRIHKYCPTTYEVFLSLLVYFDRMTERSTIPTSATYFVVDSFNIHRLIIAGVTCASKFFSDVFYTNSRYAKVGGLPLAELNHLELQFLILNDFRLAVPVEDLEAYATMLVEFYAREVVAQRARPGSNAE
;
A
#
# COMPACT_ATOMS: atom_id res chain seq x y z
N MET A 1 -15.34 -2.98 -20.99
CA MET A 1 -16.02 -1.70 -20.74
C MET A 1 -14.99 -0.81 -20.07
N LYS A 2 -14.70 0.41 -20.57
CA LYS A 2 -13.87 1.36 -19.81
C LYS A 2 -14.79 2.09 -18.83
N TYR A 3 -14.48 2.01 -17.53
CA TYR A 3 -15.26 2.71 -16.51
C TYR A 3 -14.73 4.14 -16.34
N GLU A 4 -15.63 5.13 -16.40
CA GLU A 4 -15.29 6.54 -16.21
C GLU A 4 -15.26 6.87 -14.71
N ILE A 5 -14.13 6.55 -14.04
CA ILE A 5 -13.97 6.78 -12.60
C ILE A 5 -13.96 8.27 -12.24
N SER A 6 -13.58 9.14 -13.17
CA SER A 6 -13.56 10.59 -12.98
C SER A 6 -14.91 11.18 -12.54
N GLY A 7 -16.03 10.51 -12.88
CA GLY A 7 -17.38 10.91 -12.48
C GLY A 7 -17.85 10.34 -11.14
N MET A 8 -17.09 9.44 -10.51
CA MET A 8 -17.49 8.79 -9.26
C MET A 8 -17.22 9.69 -8.04
N PRO A 9 -18.08 9.66 -7.00
CA PRO A 9 -17.75 10.26 -5.72
C PRO A 9 -16.42 9.71 -5.19
N ILE A 10 -15.52 10.59 -4.77
CA ILE A 10 -14.19 10.18 -4.28
C ILE A 10 -14.27 9.24 -3.05
N GLY A 11 -15.35 9.33 -2.27
CA GLY A 11 -15.62 8.40 -1.17
C GLY A 11 -15.74 6.95 -1.66
N ASP A 12 -16.43 6.72 -2.78
CA ASP A 12 -16.60 5.38 -3.36
C ASP A 12 -15.25 4.85 -3.87
N ILE A 13 -14.42 5.72 -4.46
CA ILE A 13 -13.07 5.37 -4.92
C ILE A 13 -12.18 4.97 -3.73
N ILE A 14 -12.23 5.75 -2.65
CA ILE A 14 -11.53 5.45 -1.39
C ILE A 14 -12.00 4.10 -0.83
N GLU A 15 -13.30 3.81 -0.85
CA GLU A 15 -13.86 2.54 -0.40
C GLU A 15 -13.34 1.36 -1.23
N MET A 16 -13.37 1.48 -2.56
CA MET A 16 -12.87 0.44 -3.46
C MET A 16 -11.37 0.19 -3.26
N VAL A 17 -10.55 1.25 -3.23
CA VAL A 17 -9.10 1.15 -2.99
C VAL A 17 -8.83 0.50 -1.63
N ALA A 18 -9.55 0.92 -0.58
CA ALA A 18 -9.40 0.34 0.74
C ALA A 18 -9.75 -1.15 0.79
N ALA A 19 -10.84 -1.56 0.12
CA ALA A 19 -11.25 -2.96 0.03
C ALA A 19 -10.17 -3.82 -0.64
N LEU A 20 -9.63 -3.35 -1.77
CA LEU A 20 -8.56 -4.06 -2.48
C LEU A 20 -7.28 -4.16 -1.64
N LEU A 21 -6.82 -3.05 -1.06
CA LEU A 21 -5.61 -3.06 -0.24
C LEU A 21 -5.78 -3.95 1.00
N THR A 22 -6.95 -3.93 1.63
CA THR A 22 -7.27 -4.82 2.76
C THR A 22 -7.17 -6.29 2.33
N LYS A 23 -7.74 -6.63 1.17
CA LYS A 23 -7.67 -7.99 0.63
C LYS A 23 -6.21 -8.43 0.40
N ILE A 24 -5.41 -7.58 -0.24
CA ILE A 24 -3.99 -7.82 -0.50
C ILE A 24 -3.25 -8.07 0.82
N THR A 25 -3.38 -7.16 1.78
CA THR A 25 -2.67 -7.27 3.06
C THR A 25 -3.09 -8.52 3.84
N THR A 26 -4.38 -8.83 3.90
CA THR A 26 -4.85 -10.03 4.61
C THR A 26 -4.37 -11.31 3.95
N THR A 27 -4.38 -11.38 2.61
CA THR A 27 -3.84 -12.54 1.89
C THR A 27 -2.34 -12.70 2.13
N ASN A 28 -1.58 -11.61 2.11
CA ASN A 28 -0.13 -11.63 2.32
C ASN A 28 0.24 -11.99 3.77
N ASP A 29 -0.46 -11.46 4.76
CA ASP A 29 -0.29 -11.81 6.18
C ASP A 29 -0.48 -13.31 6.40
N LEU A 30 -1.55 -13.90 5.84
CA LEU A 30 -1.83 -15.33 5.94
C LEU A 30 -0.76 -16.20 5.29
N GLN A 31 -0.23 -15.77 4.14
CA GLN A 31 0.86 -16.47 3.45
C GLN A 31 2.15 -16.42 4.27
N HIS A 32 2.48 -15.25 4.83
CA HIS A 32 3.65 -15.07 5.68
C HIS A 32 3.55 -15.95 6.94
N ASP A 33 2.40 -15.98 7.61
CA ASP A 33 2.13 -16.83 8.76
C ASP A 33 2.20 -18.33 8.42
N ALA A 34 1.73 -18.75 7.25
CA ALA A 34 1.84 -20.12 6.80
C ALA A 34 3.30 -20.53 6.56
N LEU A 35 4.09 -19.66 5.91
CA LEU A 35 5.52 -19.90 5.66
C LEU A 35 6.32 -19.97 6.96
N HIS A 36 6.12 -19.05 7.90
CA HIS A 36 6.80 -19.06 9.21
C HIS A 36 6.42 -20.26 10.05
N ARG A 37 5.15 -20.67 10.06
CA ARG A 37 4.74 -21.91 10.73
C ARG A 37 5.43 -23.12 10.12
N ASN A 38 5.52 -23.21 8.80
CA ASN A 38 6.20 -24.34 8.14
C ASN A 38 7.71 -24.33 8.41
N ALA A 39 8.35 -23.16 8.43
CA ALA A 39 9.77 -23.02 8.78
C ALA A 39 10.06 -23.39 10.25
N ALA A 40 9.21 -22.96 11.20
CA ALA A 40 9.33 -23.34 12.61
C ALA A 40 9.21 -24.86 12.84
N HIS A 41 8.43 -25.57 12.02
CA HIS A 41 8.38 -27.05 12.04
C HIS A 41 9.62 -27.70 11.44
N GLN A 42 10.42 -26.96 10.65
CA GLN A 42 11.65 -27.43 10.00
C GLN A 42 12.94 -26.98 10.71
N GLN A 43 12.84 -26.04 11.66
CA GLN A 43 13.98 -25.39 12.32
C GLN A 43 14.58 -26.14 13.52
N THR A 44 14.21 -27.40 13.77
CA THR A 44 14.94 -28.27 14.73
C THR A 44 16.33 -28.70 14.23
N ALA A 45 16.78 -28.27 13.05
CA ALA A 45 18.13 -28.53 12.56
C ALA A 45 18.66 -27.41 11.65
N ALA A 46 19.31 -26.38 12.24
CA ALA A 46 20.47 -25.66 11.69
C ALA A 46 20.66 -24.34 12.44
N ASN A 47 21.66 -24.31 13.31
CA ASN A 47 22.13 -23.13 14.01
C ASN A 47 23.47 -22.76 13.37
N HIS A 48 23.59 -21.67 12.59
CA HIS A 48 24.77 -20.77 12.58
C HIS A 48 24.79 -19.72 11.44
N ASN A 49 25.48 -18.63 11.80
CA ASN A 49 26.15 -17.59 11.01
C ASN A 49 25.37 -16.37 10.53
N ASN A 50 25.51 -15.31 11.31
CA ASN A 50 25.18 -13.93 11.01
C ASN A 50 26.46 -13.21 10.53
N ASP A 51 26.67 -13.16 9.22
CA ASP A 51 27.71 -12.33 8.61
C ASP A 51 27.14 -10.93 8.30
N GLY A 52 27.90 -9.90 8.69
CA GLY A 52 27.57 -8.49 8.52
C GLY A 52 27.58 -8.03 7.05
N ALA A 53 26.58 -8.44 6.28
CA ALA A 53 26.34 -7.91 4.95
C ALA A 53 25.83 -6.46 5.04
N THR A 54 26.51 -5.54 4.36
CA THR A 54 26.01 -4.19 4.12
C THR A 54 24.69 -4.29 3.35
N MET A 55 23.57 -3.98 4.01
CA MET A 55 22.23 -3.99 3.42
C MET A 55 22.17 -3.10 2.19
N SER A 56 21.57 -3.60 1.12
CA SER A 56 21.38 -2.80 -0.09
C SER A 56 20.45 -1.62 0.20
N PRO A 57 20.58 -0.47 -0.50
CA PRO A 57 19.69 0.67 -0.32
C PRO A 57 18.21 0.32 -0.46
N LEU A 58 17.87 -0.58 -1.40
CA LEU A 58 16.49 -1.07 -1.60
C LEU A 58 15.99 -1.85 -0.39
N SER A 59 16.81 -2.73 0.19
CA SER A 59 16.45 -3.49 1.39
C SER A 59 16.21 -2.57 2.59
N SER A 60 17.02 -1.52 2.75
CA SER A 60 16.81 -0.49 3.77
C SER A 60 15.52 0.30 3.52
N SER A 61 15.20 0.63 2.27
CA SER A 61 13.95 1.32 1.92
C SER A 61 12.72 0.49 2.24
N VAL A 62 12.73 -0.81 1.94
CA VAL A 62 11.62 -1.72 2.29
C VAL A 62 11.39 -1.75 3.81
N LEU A 63 12.45 -1.90 4.59
CA LEU A 63 12.34 -1.95 6.05
C LEU A 63 11.86 -0.63 6.68
N ALA A 64 12.13 0.52 6.05
CA ALA A 64 11.69 1.82 6.57
C ALA A 64 10.16 1.92 6.71
N PHE A 65 9.41 1.21 5.87
CA PHE A 65 7.95 1.19 5.91
C PHE A 65 7.38 0.24 6.95
N HIS A 66 8.17 -0.68 7.50
CA HIS A 66 7.65 -1.68 8.44
C HIS A 66 7.46 -1.08 9.83
N GLY A 67 6.21 -1.03 10.29
CA GLY A 67 5.87 -0.57 11.64
C GLY A 67 6.25 -1.58 12.72
N LYS A 68 6.45 -1.10 13.95
CA LYS A 68 6.65 -1.99 15.11
C LYS A 68 5.41 -2.78 15.49
N ASN A 69 4.23 -2.21 15.23
CA ASN A 69 2.93 -2.78 15.50
C ASN A 69 1.99 -2.44 14.35
N VAL A 70 1.03 -3.33 14.08
CA VAL A 70 -0.07 -3.05 13.14
C VAL A 70 -0.95 -1.92 13.70
N PRO A 71 -1.18 -0.84 12.93
CA PRO A 71 -2.07 0.23 13.38
C PRO A 71 -3.50 -0.25 13.58
N ALA A 72 -4.14 0.18 14.68
CA ALA A 72 -5.54 -0.18 14.98
C ALA A 72 -6.58 0.48 14.05
N ILE A 73 -6.20 1.55 13.34
CA ILE A 73 -7.07 2.22 12.38
C ILE A 73 -7.16 1.39 11.10
N THR A 74 -8.38 1.16 10.59
CA THR A 74 -8.55 0.44 9.32
C THR A 74 -8.01 1.24 8.13
N ILE A 75 -7.65 0.56 7.04
CA ILE A 75 -7.18 1.20 5.79
C ILE A 75 -8.21 2.21 5.28
N LEU A 76 -9.49 1.83 5.26
CA LEU A 76 -10.60 2.72 4.86
C LEU A 76 -10.65 3.99 5.71
N SER A 77 -10.61 3.83 7.04
CA SER A 77 -10.65 4.97 7.97
C SER A 77 -9.43 5.87 7.82
N TYR A 78 -8.26 5.28 7.53
CA TYR A 78 -7.03 6.02 7.33
C TYR A 78 -7.04 6.83 6.02
N LEU A 79 -7.43 6.23 4.89
CA LEU A 79 -7.59 6.92 3.61
C LEU A 79 -8.65 8.02 3.70
N SER A 80 -9.78 7.74 4.34
CA SER A 80 -10.86 8.72 4.58
C SER A 80 -10.36 9.90 5.43
N ARG A 81 -9.59 9.62 6.49
CA ARG A 81 -8.95 10.66 7.31
C ARG A 81 -7.99 11.52 6.49
N ILE A 82 -7.17 10.90 5.64
CA ILE A 82 -6.25 11.62 4.77
C ILE A 82 -7.01 12.56 3.85
N HIS A 83 -8.01 12.06 3.12
CA HIS A 83 -8.83 12.87 2.22
C HIS A 83 -9.55 14.02 2.95
N LYS A 84 -10.07 13.78 4.16
CA LYS A 84 -10.76 14.80 4.96
C LYS A 84 -9.86 16.00 5.31
N TYR A 85 -8.59 15.77 5.63
CA TYR A 85 -7.69 16.82 6.15
C TYR A 85 -6.63 17.30 5.14
N CYS A 86 -6.38 16.49 4.11
CA CYS A 86 -5.59 16.81 2.93
C CYS A 86 -6.38 16.37 1.67
N PRO A 87 -7.44 17.11 1.29
CA PRO A 87 -8.18 16.84 0.06
C PRO A 87 -7.25 16.70 -1.15
N THR A 88 -7.52 15.69 -1.96
CA THR A 88 -6.74 15.36 -3.15
C THR A 88 -7.66 14.73 -4.18
N THR A 89 -7.19 14.63 -5.41
CA THR A 89 -7.97 14.06 -6.51
C THR A 89 -7.93 12.53 -6.51
N TYR A 90 -8.79 11.90 -7.32
CA TYR A 90 -8.90 10.44 -7.38
C TYR A 90 -7.65 9.78 -7.98
N GLU A 91 -6.95 10.47 -8.88
CA GLU A 91 -5.72 10.01 -9.52
C GLU A 91 -4.65 9.70 -8.47
N VAL A 92 -4.60 10.48 -7.39
CA VAL A 92 -3.68 10.23 -6.28
C VAL A 92 -3.96 8.88 -5.61
N PHE A 93 -5.23 8.53 -5.36
CA PHE A 93 -5.57 7.24 -4.75
C PHE A 93 -5.36 6.07 -5.71
N LEU A 94 -5.71 6.22 -6.99
CA LEU A 94 -5.47 5.19 -8.00
C LEU A 94 -3.97 4.96 -8.23
N SER A 95 -3.17 6.02 -8.24
CA SER A 95 -1.71 5.93 -8.44
C SER A 95 -1.01 5.10 -7.37
N LEU A 96 -1.58 5.00 -6.15
CA LEU A 96 -1.05 4.13 -5.10
C LEU A 96 -0.98 2.67 -5.56
N LEU A 97 -2.01 2.19 -6.27
CA LEU A 97 -2.06 0.83 -6.77
C LEU A 97 -0.94 0.58 -7.78
N VAL A 98 -0.73 1.53 -8.70
CA VAL A 98 0.34 1.49 -9.69
C VAL A 98 1.72 1.49 -9.02
N TYR A 99 1.93 2.33 -8.02
CA TYR A 99 3.21 2.40 -7.31
C TYR A 99 3.49 1.13 -6.52
N PHE A 100 2.52 0.58 -5.80
CA PHE A 100 2.71 -0.66 -5.04
C PHE A 100 3.00 -1.85 -5.95
N ASP A 101 2.36 -1.90 -7.13
CA ASP A 101 2.62 -2.94 -8.12
C ASP A 101 4.05 -2.85 -8.65
N ARG A 102 4.50 -1.65 -9.06
CA ARG A 102 5.89 -1.38 -9.48
C ARG A 102 6.93 -1.78 -8.43
N MET A 103 6.66 -1.51 -7.15
CA MET A 103 7.54 -1.91 -6.04
C MET A 103 7.62 -3.44 -5.90
N THR A 104 6.49 -4.12 -6.07
CA THR A 104 6.39 -5.57 -5.96
C THR A 104 7.08 -6.25 -7.15
N GLU A 105 6.85 -5.78 -8.38
CA GLU A 105 7.51 -6.30 -9.59
C GLU A 105 9.04 -6.18 -9.53
N ARG A 106 9.58 -5.02 -9.12
CA ARG A 106 11.03 -4.83 -8.99
C ARG A 106 11.69 -5.77 -7.98
N SER A 107 10.94 -6.19 -6.99
CA SER A 107 11.41 -7.08 -5.93
C SER A 107 11.47 -8.55 -6.36
N THR A 108 10.93 -8.88 -7.54
CA THR A 108 11.01 -10.22 -8.14
C THR A 108 12.16 -10.40 -9.12
N ILE A 109 12.94 -9.34 -9.39
CA ILE A 109 14.10 -9.41 -10.28
C ILE A 109 15.17 -10.30 -9.62
N PRO A 110 15.62 -11.41 -10.24
CA PRO A 110 16.51 -12.40 -9.62
C PRO A 110 17.84 -11.86 -9.09
N THR A 111 18.27 -10.69 -9.57
CA THR A 111 19.51 -10.02 -9.12
C THR A 111 19.29 -9.11 -7.89
N SER A 112 18.05 -8.83 -7.52
CA SER A 112 17.69 -8.06 -6.32
C SER A 112 17.22 -9.03 -5.25
N ALA A 113 18.06 -9.34 -4.27
CA ALA A 113 17.73 -10.22 -3.14
C ALA A 113 16.68 -9.61 -2.18
N THR A 114 15.93 -8.58 -2.60
CA THR A 114 14.99 -7.85 -1.76
C THR A 114 13.58 -8.17 -2.19
N TYR A 115 12.86 -8.94 -1.36
CA TYR A 115 11.45 -9.23 -1.53
C TYR A 115 10.61 -8.14 -0.84
N PHE A 116 9.75 -7.44 -1.58
CA PHE A 116 8.82 -6.45 -1.04
C PHE A 116 7.41 -7.05 -1.04
N VAL A 117 6.79 -7.05 0.13
CA VAL A 117 5.42 -7.51 0.33
C VAL A 117 4.65 -6.40 0.99
N VAL A 118 3.47 -6.10 0.48
CA VAL A 118 2.54 -5.18 1.14
C VAL A 118 1.74 -5.96 2.19
N ASP A 119 1.88 -5.59 3.46
CA ASP A 119 1.33 -6.32 4.61
C ASP A 119 0.68 -5.35 5.62
N SER A 120 0.07 -5.89 6.67
CA SER A 120 -0.58 -5.05 7.69
C SER A 120 0.39 -4.19 8.52
N PHE A 121 1.68 -4.50 8.52
CA PHE A 121 2.70 -3.75 9.25
C PHE A 121 3.22 -2.54 8.48
N ASN A 122 3.16 -2.56 7.15
CA ASN A 122 3.71 -1.50 6.31
C ASN A 122 2.69 -0.65 5.56
N ILE A 123 1.46 -1.15 5.34
CA ILE A 123 0.49 -0.52 4.44
C ILE A 123 0.15 0.93 4.81
N HIS A 124 -0.03 1.26 6.09
CA HIS A 124 -0.37 2.65 6.48
C HIS A 124 0.75 3.63 6.19
N ARG A 125 2.00 3.21 6.39
CA ARG A 125 3.20 4.02 6.12
C ARG A 125 3.39 4.20 4.61
N LEU A 126 3.15 3.15 3.84
CA LEU A 126 3.15 3.19 2.38
C LEU A 126 2.08 4.14 1.85
N ILE A 127 0.86 4.07 2.37
CA ILE A 127 -0.26 4.95 1.97
C ILE A 127 0.09 6.41 2.20
N ILE A 128 0.52 6.81 3.40
CA ILE A 128 0.76 8.23 3.68
C ILE A 128 1.94 8.79 2.88
N ALA A 129 3.00 8.00 2.70
CA ALA A 129 4.14 8.39 1.87
C ALA A 129 3.74 8.49 0.39
N GLY A 130 2.98 7.51 -0.12
CA GLY A 130 2.48 7.48 -1.49
C GLY A 130 1.55 8.64 -1.79
N VAL A 131 0.58 8.94 -0.92
CA VAL A 131 -0.31 10.10 -1.07
C VAL A 131 0.49 11.40 -1.05
N THR A 132 1.48 11.52 -0.16
CA THR A 132 2.35 12.72 -0.10
C THR A 132 3.09 12.92 -1.42
N CYS A 133 3.71 11.86 -1.95
CA CYS A 133 4.45 11.91 -3.21
C CYS A 133 3.53 12.21 -4.40
N ALA A 134 2.44 11.46 -4.56
CA ALA A 134 1.51 11.63 -5.67
C ALA A 134 0.82 12.99 -5.64
N SER A 135 0.39 13.48 -4.47
CA SER A 135 -0.25 14.81 -4.39
C SER A 135 0.70 15.91 -4.85
N LYS A 136 1.98 15.85 -4.46
CA LYS A 136 2.99 16.82 -4.93
C LYS A 136 3.33 16.69 -6.41
N PHE A 137 3.11 15.51 -6.99
CA PHE A 137 3.43 15.22 -8.38
C PHE A 137 2.28 15.58 -9.33
N PHE A 138 1.04 15.22 -8.99
CA PHE A 138 -0.13 15.39 -9.85
C PHE A 138 -0.91 16.68 -9.61
N SER A 139 -0.85 17.26 -8.41
CA SER A 139 -1.72 18.37 -8.03
C SER A 139 -0.96 19.70 -8.00
N ASP A 140 -1.54 20.74 -8.61
CA ASP A 140 -1.03 22.12 -8.51
C ASP A 140 -1.12 22.66 -7.07
N VAL A 141 -2.08 22.15 -6.29
CA VAL A 141 -2.28 22.49 -4.89
C VAL A 141 -2.00 21.25 -4.05
N PHE A 142 -0.95 21.32 -3.23
CA PHE A 142 -0.55 20.28 -2.30
C PHE A 142 -0.23 20.87 -0.92
N TYR A 143 -0.12 20.00 0.07
CA TYR A 143 0.15 20.41 1.45
C TYR A 143 1.61 20.17 1.85
N THR A 144 2.05 20.81 2.94
CA THR A 144 3.39 20.59 3.48
C THR A 144 3.51 19.22 4.14
N ASN A 145 4.72 18.66 4.19
CA ASN A 145 4.99 17.41 4.91
C ASN A 145 4.57 17.49 6.38
N SER A 146 4.70 18.66 7.03
CA SER A 146 4.22 18.83 8.40
C SER A 146 2.72 18.57 8.54
N ARG A 147 1.92 18.97 7.55
CA ARG A 147 0.49 18.66 7.53
C ARG A 147 0.25 17.16 7.31
N TYR A 148 0.85 16.58 6.27
CA TYR A 148 0.71 15.14 6.00
C TYR A 148 1.15 14.28 7.19
N ALA A 149 2.24 14.65 7.88
CA ALA A 149 2.74 13.92 9.04
C ALA A 149 1.74 13.94 10.20
N LYS A 150 1.15 15.11 10.51
CA LYS A 150 0.09 15.25 11.52
C LYS A 150 -1.15 14.44 11.18
N VAL A 151 -1.56 14.43 9.91
CA VAL A 151 -2.72 13.65 9.45
C VAL A 151 -2.40 12.16 9.52
N GLY A 152 -1.22 11.74 9.09
CA GLY A 152 -0.76 10.36 9.11
C GLY A 152 -0.42 9.81 10.49
N GLY A 153 -0.30 10.66 11.51
CA GLY A 153 0.03 10.27 12.88
C GLY A 153 1.52 9.95 13.09
N LEU A 154 2.40 10.59 12.32
CA LEU A 154 3.85 10.36 12.35
C LEU A 154 4.61 11.64 12.74
N PRO A 155 5.79 11.54 13.38
CA PRO A 155 6.77 12.61 13.43
C PRO A 155 7.11 13.11 12.02
N LEU A 156 7.34 14.43 11.88
CA LEU A 156 7.71 15.03 10.60
C LEU A 156 8.99 14.42 10.00
N ALA A 157 10.01 14.23 10.84
CA ALA A 157 11.28 13.64 10.39
C ALA A 157 11.08 12.23 9.80
N GLU A 158 10.16 11.46 10.38
CA GLU A 158 9.82 10.12 9.89
C GLU A 158 9.10 10.21 8.54
N LEU A 159 8.10 11.08 8.37
CA LEU A 159 7.46 11.24 7.06
C LEU A 159 8.44 11.70 5.98
N ASN A 160 9.33 12.65 6.29
CA ASN A 160 10.35 13.10 5.34
C ASN A 160 11.26 11.94 4.89
N HIS A 161 11.62 11.06 5.82
CA HIS A 161 12.40 9.87 5.51
C HIS A 161 11.60 8.91 4.62
N LEU A 162 10.35 8.60 4.99
CA LEU A 162 9.47 7.71 4.23
C LEU A 162 9.19 8.22 2.82
N GLU A 163 9.01 9.54 2.65
CA GLU A 163 8.85 10.16 1.33
C GLU A 163 10.04 9.83 0.42
N LEU A 164 11.28 10.02 0.91
CA LEU A 164 12.47 9.69 0.14
C LEU A 164 12.56 8.19 -0.17
N GLN A 165 12.28 7.31 0.81
CA GLN A 165 12.29 5.87 0.58
C GLN A 165 11.23 5.45 -0.44
N PHE A 166 10.07 6.10 -0.45
CA PHE A 166 8.99 5.83 -1.41
C PHE A 166 9.44 6.17 -2.84
N LEU A 167 10.11 7.31 -3.01
CA LEU A 167 10.69 7.70 -4.29
C LEU A 167 11.76 6.72 -4.75
N ILE A 168 12.65 6.28 -3.87
CA ILE A 168 13.70 5.28 -4.18
C ILE A 168 13.08 3.96 -4.62
N LEU A 169 12.07 3.45 -3.91
CA LEU A 169 11.38 2.20 -4.27
C LEU A 169 10.66 2.28 -5.62
N ASN A 170 10.18 3.47 -5.99
CA ASN A 170 9.62 3.73 -7.32
C ASN A 170 10.66 4.14 -8.37
N ASP A 171 11.95 4.21 -8.02
CA ASP A 171 13.03 4.68 -8.90
C ASP A 171 12.74 6.09 -9.46
N PHE A 172 12.12 6.93 -8.63
CA PHE A 172 11.66 8.28 -8.98
C PHE A 172 10.66 8.33 -10.17
N ARG A 173 10.13 7.18 -10.61
CA ARG A 173 9.15 7.08 -11.70
C ARG A 173 7.73 7.25 -11.18
N LEU A 174 7.37 8.49 -10.83
CA LEU A 174 6.01 8.83 -10.37
C LEU A 174 5.01 9.09 -11.49
N ALA A 175 5.47 9.38 -12.71
CA ALA A 175 4.57 9.53 -13.85
C ALA A 175 3.77 8.24 -14.10
N VAL A 176 2.46 8.39 -14.19
CA VAL A 176 1.51 7.32 -14.54
C VAL A 176 0.79 7.78 -15.81
N PRO A 177 0.98 7.08 -16.95
CA PRO A 177 0.20 7.30 -18.15
C PRO A 177 -1.31 7.18 -17.86
N VAL A 178 -2.13 7.95 -18.58
CA VAL A 178 -3.58 7.94 -18.38
C VAL A 178 -4.16 6.55 -18.67
N GLU A 179 -3.58 5.85 -19.66
CA GLU A 179 -3.98 4.51 -20.06
C GLU A 179 -3.78 3.49 -18.93
N ASP A 180 -2.65 3.60 -18.21
CA ASP A 180 -2.38 2.77 -17.04
C ASP A 180 -3.40 3.09 -15.94
N LEU A 181 -3.63 4.37 -15.67
CA LEU A 181 -4.59 4.79 -14.64
C LEU A 181 -6.02 4.28 -14.94
N GLU A 182 -6.46 4.35 -16.19
CA GLU A 182 -7.74 3.81 -16.66
C GLU A 182 -7.82 2.28 -16.55
N ALA A 183 -6.71 1.58 -16.78
CA ALA A 183 -6.64 0.13 -16.63
C ALA A 183 -6.78 -0.27 -15.16
N TYR A 184 -6.04 0.35 -14.24
CA TYR A 184 -6.17 0.10 -12.80
C TYR A 184 -7.55 0.49 -12.28
N ALA A 185 -8.12 1.59 -12.76
CA ALA A 185 -9.49 1.97 -12.51
C ALA A 185 -10.49 0.85 -12.87
N THR A 186 -10.38 0.34 -14.10
CA THR A 186 -11.26 -0.74 -14.60
C THR A 186 -11.10 -2.01 -13.75
N MET A 187 -9.87 -2.43 -13.47
CA MET A 187 -9.59 -3.60 -12.63
C MET A 187 -10.15 -3.43 -11.21
N LEU A 188 -10.04 -2.24 -10.64
CA LEU A 188 -10.55 -1.92 -9.31
C LEU A 188 -12.08 -2.05 -9.24
N VAL A 189 -12.79 -1.50 -10.22
CA VAL A 189 -14.26 -1.58 -10.30
C VAL A 189 -14.72 -3.02 -10.49
N GLU A 190 -14.07 -3.77 -11.38
CA GLU A 190 -14.39 -5.19 -11.60
C GLU A 190 -14.15 -6.03 -10.35
N PHE A 191 -13.03 -5.81 -9.65
CA PHE A 191 -12.75 -6.45 -8.38
C PHE A 191 -13.84 -6.13 -7.35
N TYR A 192 -14.18 -4.85 -7.18
CA TYR A 192 -15.15 -4.43 -6.18
C TYR A 192 -16.54 -5.00 -6.46
N ALA A 193 -16.98 -5.00 -7.72
CA ALA A 193 -18.24 -5.60 -8.12
C ALA A 193 -18.31 -7.10 -7.75
N ARG A 194 -17.22 -7.84 -7.95
CA ARG A 194 -17.14 -9.27 -7.58
C ARG A 194 -17.20 -9.46 -6.07
N GLU A 195 -16.47 -8.66 -5.29
CA GLU A 195 -16.49 -8.76 -3.83
C GLU A 195 -17.87 -8.43 -3.26
N VAL A 196 -18.56 -7.39 -3.77
CA VAL A 196 -19.93 -7.04 -3.33
C VAL A 196 -20.92 -8.17 -3.64
N VAL A 197 -20.83 -8.78 -4.81
CA VAL A 197 -21.67 -9.95 -5.16
C VAL A 197 -21.36 -11.14 -4.25
N ALA A 198 -20.08 -11.43 -3.99
CA ALA A 198 -19.66 -12.52 -3.11
C ALA A 198 -20.14 -12.32 -1.67
N GLN A 199 -20.14 -11.09 -1.15
CA GLN A 199 -20.67 -10.76 0.17
C GLN A 199 -22.18 -10.95 0.25
N ARG A 200 -22.93 -10.55 -0.78
CA ARG A 200 -24.39 -10.75 -0.87
C ARG A 200 -24.78 -12.22 -1.02
N ALA A 201 -23.91 -13.04 -1.61
CA ALA A 201 -24.14 -14.47 -1.80
C ALA A 201 -23.84 -15.32 -0.56
N ARG A 202 -23.23 -14.77 0.51
CA ARG A 202 -23.07 -15.46 1.79
C ARG A 202 -24.35 -15.27 2.62
N PRO A 203 -25.19 -16.30 2.83
CA PRO A 203 -26.33 -16.18 3.73
C PRO A 203 -25.80 -15.87 5.14
N GLY A 204 -26.38 -14.86 5.77
CA GLY A 204 -25.86 -14.25 6.99
C GLY A 204 -25.63 -15.24 8.13
N SER A 205 -24.41 -15.27 8.66
CA SER A 205 -24.14 -15.68 10.03
C SER A 205 -24.59 -14.56 10.98
N ASN A 206 -25.90 -14.37 11.09
CA ASN A 206 -26.52 -13.58 12.16
C ASN A 206 -27.59 -14.46 12.82
N ALA A 207 -27.13 -15.31 13.74
CA ALA A 207 -27.90 -15.86 14.85
C ALA A 207 -26.91 -16.45 15.86
N GLU A 208 -26.47 -15.63 16.82
CA GLU A 208 -26.39 -15.92 18.28
C GLU A 208 -25.74 -14.73 19.01
#